data_AF-A0A818K0R1-F1
#
_entry.id   AF-A0A818K0R1-F1
#
_cell.length_a   1.000
_cell.length_b   1.000
_cell.length_c   1.000
_cell.angle_alpha   90.00
_cell.angle_beta   90.00
_cell.angle_gamma   90.00
#
_symmetry.space_group_name_H-M   'P 1'
#
loop_
_entity.id
_entity.type
_entity.pdbx_description
1 polymer ?
#
loop_
_entity_poly.entity_id
_entity_poly.type
_entity_poly.pdbx_seq_one_letter_code
_entity_poly.pdbx_strand_id
1 'polypeptide(L)'
;MINNDSTITNEKQYKSNYNRSTNKNQISPIKSTAELGYLDSTRVCGDERYTELSCVLICSICQNILWKPVACVTCENAFCRGCIQTWANKQKQPRQVTCPFNCMFQEKRAPPILNILLSKLRIYCVYAPNGCGQVLSYDALEGHEQTCQYERTPCQICQKPVSHRDQNDKHELRQCFKEIYDRNPDYVQVQFIKLLDVIETSQRRIQALEKLLGIRSQENK
;
A
#
# COMPACT_ATOMS: atom_id res chain seq x y z
N MET A 1 -9.92 -57.29 36.75
CA MET A 1 -9.18 -56.84 35.56
C MET A 1 -8.73 -55.40 35.81
N ILE A 2 -7.44 -55.22 36.10
CA ILE A 2 -6.55 -54.08 35.76
C ILE A 2 -7.17 -52.66 35.93
N ASN A 3 -6.96 -51.97 37.06
CA ASN A 3 -5.86 -51.02 37.42
C ASN A 3 -5.85 -49.68 36.63
N ASN A 4 -5.95 -48.57 37.38
CA ASN A 4 -5.12 -47.34 37.41
C ASN A 4 -4.94 -46.48 36.13
N ASP A 5 -4.83 -45.14 36.08
CA ASP A 5 -4.41 -44.03 36.97
C ASP A 5 -5.12 -42.72 36.51
N SER A 6 -5.54 -41.75 37.34
CA SER A 6 -4.81 -40.76 38.16
C SER A 6 -4.00 -39.68 37.40
N THR A 7 -4.29 -38.41 37.75
CA THR A 7 -3.44 -37.18 37.76
C THR A 7 -3.13 -36.44 36.45
N ILE A 8 -3.62 -35.20 36.24
CA ILE A 8 -3.13 -33.88 36.72
C ILE A 8 -1.80 -33.44 36.08
N THR A 9 -1.83 -32.40 35.22
CA THR A 9 -1.11 -31.10 35.36
C THR A 9 -1.00 -30.34 34.02
N ASN A 10 -1.31 -29.03 34.07
CA ASN A 10 -0.52 -27.86 33.60
C ASN A 10 0.25 -27.98 32.27
N GLU A 11 0.35 -27.01 31.36
CA GLU A 11 0.25 -25.56 31.41
C GLU A 11 0.72 -25.08 30.02
N LYS A 12 0.32 -23.86 29.58
CA LYS A 12 1.15 -22.92 28.79
C LYS A 12 1.63 -23.42 27.40
N GLN A 13 1.15 -22.92 26.26
CA GLN A 13 1.39 -21.60 25.66
C GLN A 13 1.00 -21.82 24.18
N TYR A 14 0.14 -21.05 23.50
CA TYR A 14 0.45 -19.72 22.99
C TYR A 14 -0.87 -19.02 22.65
N LYS A 15 -1.42 -18.30 23.63
CA LYS A 15 -2.12 -17.04 23.36
C LYS A 15 -1.06 -15.94 23.48
N SER A 16 -0.72 -15.31 22.36
CA SER A 16 -0.13 -13.97 22.33
C SER A 16 -0.67 -13.28 21.09
N ASN A 17 -1.71 -12.48 21.26
CA ASN A 17 -1.59 -11.03 21.49
C ASN A 17 -1.24 -10.28 20.21
N TYR A 18 -2.27 -9.79 19.54
CA TYR A 18 -2.21 -8.42 19.01
C TYR A 18 -3.56 -7.72 19.09
N ASN A 19 -4.13 -7.68 20.29
CA ASN A 19 -4.89 -6.49 20.69
C ASN A 19 -3.86 -5.45 21.15
N ARG A 20 -3.57 -4.48 20.28
CA ARG A 20 -2.96 -3.21 20.67
C ARG A 20 -3.87 -2.09 20.20
N SER A 21 -4.90 -1.82 20.97
CA SER A 21 -5.51 -0.49 20.97
C SER A 21 -4.48 0.48 21.55
N THR A 22 -3.94 1.37 20.71
CA THR A 22 -3.64 2.79 20.99
C THR A 22 -2.75 3.37 19.87
N ASN A 23 -3.35 3.78 18.75
CA ASN A 23 -3.20 5.15 18.22
C ASN A 23 -4.16 5.34 17.04
N LYS A 24 -5.10 6.26 17.16
CA LYS A 24 -6.04 6.62 16.09
C LYS A 24 -5.24 7.37 15.00
N ASN A 25 -5.33 6.91 13.74
CA ASN A 25 -4.81 7.52 12.50
C ASN A 25 -3.43 7.09 11.97
N GLN A 26 -3.06 5.81 12.04
CA GLN A 26 -2.09 5.23 11.10
C GLN A 26 -2.71 4.02 10.40
N ILE A 27 -3.42 4.27 9.30
CA ILE A 27 -3.78 3.20 8.37
C ILE A 27 -2.48 2.88 7.63
N SER A 28 -1.92 1.70 7.88
CA SER A 28 -0.76 1.22 7.13
C SER A 28 -1.04 1.29 5.62
N PRO A 29 -0.11 1.79 4.79
CA PRO A 29 -0.35 1.92 3.36
C PRO A 29 -0.68 0.56 2.76
N ILE A 30 -1.85 0.45 2.15
CA ILE A 30 -2.22 -0.72 1.34
C ILE A 30 -1.27 -0.71 0.15
N LYS A 31 -0.47 -1.77 0.04
CA LYS A 31 0.47 -1.94 -1.06
C LYS A 31 -0.20 -2.62 -2.23
N SER A 32 0.10 -2.18 -3.44
CA SER A 32 -0.41 -2.81 -4.66
C SER A 32 0.13 -4.23 -4.85
N THR A 33 -0.52 -5.02 -5.70
CA THR A 33 -0.07 -6.37 -6.07
C THR A 33 1.34 -6.34 -6.67
N ALA A 34 1.63 -5.31 -7.46
CA ALA A 34 2.96 -5.07 -8.03
C ALA A 34 4.02 -4.81 -6.96
N GLU A 35 3.69 -4.05 -5.92
CA GLU A 35 4.59 -3.74 -4.80
C GLU A 35 4.81 -4.95 -3.88
N LEU A 36 3.76 -5.74 -3.63
CA LEU A 36 3.85 -6.95 -2.82
C LEU A 36 4.60 -8.08 -3.55
N GLY A 37 4.50 -8.11 -4.88
CA GLY A 37 5.10 -9.15 -5.71
C GLY A 37 4.38 -10.50 -5.63
N TYR A 38 3.15 -10.54 -5.10
CA TYR A 38 2.26 -11.70 -5.05
C TYR A 38 0.79 -11.24 -5.07
N LEU A 39 -0.12 -12.12 -5.49
CA LEU A 39 -1.57 -11.86 -5.45
C LEU A 39 -2.21 -12.59 -4.27
N ASP A 40 -2.78 -11.83 -3.33
CA ASP A 40 -3.48 -12.40 -2.18
C ASP A 40 -4.68 -13.25 -2.63
N SER A 41 -4.69 -14.51 -2.20
CA SER A 41 -5.72 -15.48 -2.56
C SER A 41 -7.14 -15.07 -2.14
N THR A 42 -7.27 -14.29 -1.06
CA THR A 42 -8.56 -13.77 -0.56
C THR A 42 -9.23 -12.79 -1.52
N ARG A 43 -8.48 -12.26 -2.49
CA ARG A 43 -8.97 -11.28 -3.46
C ARG A 43 -9.60 -11.90 -4.71
N VAL A 44 -9.58 -13.22 -4.87
CA VAL A 44 -10.23 -13.88 -6.02
C VAL A 44 -11.75 -13.93 -5.82
N CYS A 45 -12.47 -13.45 -6.82
CA CYS A 45 -13.92 -13.47 -6.90
C CYS A 45 -14.39 -14.80 -7.51
N GLY A 46 -15.16 -15.59 -6.75
CA GLY A 46 -15.73 -16.84 -7.24
C GLY A 46 -16.43 -17.64 -6.14
N ASP A 47 -17.40 -18.44 -6.55
CA ASP A 47 -18.12 -19.41 -5.72
C ASP A 47 -17.25 -20.66 -5.45
N GLU A 48 -17.65 -21.52 -4.51
CA GLU A 48 -16.94 -22.68 -3.93
C GLU A 48 -16.27 -23.69 -4.91
N ARG A 49 -16.39 -23.50 -6.22
CA ARG A 49 -15.67 -24.25 -7.27
C ARG A 49 -14.30 -23.67 -7.66
N TYR A 50 -14.00 -22.42 -7.28
CA TYR A 50 -12.64 -21.87 -7.35
C TYR A 50 -11.77 -22.30 -6.16
N THR A 51 -12.34 -22.98 -5.16
CA THR A 51 -11.65 -23.53 -3.99
C THR A 51 -10.66 -24.64 -4.36
N GLU A 52 -10.80 -25.23 -5.55
CA GLU A 52 -9.76 -26.01 -6.23
C GLU A 52 -8.93 -25.11 -7.16
N LEU A 53 -8.48 -23.94 -6.67
CA LEU A 53 -7.34 -23.25 -7.26
C LEU A 53 -6.22 -24.29 -7.27
N SER A 54 -6.03 -24.91 -8.44
CA SER A 54 -5.08 -25.99 -8.62
C SER A 54 -3.76 -25.56 -8.00
N CYS A 55 -3.16 -26.40 -7.14
CA CYS A 55 -1.95 -26.08 -6.39
C CYS A 55 -0.83 -25.50 -7.28
N VAL A 56 -0.90 -25.75 -8.59
CA VAL A 56 -0.05 -25.16 -9.64
C VAL A 56 -0.09 -23.64 -9.74
N LEU A 57 -1.14 -22.98 -9.24
CA LEU A 57 -1.31 -21.52 -9.21
C LEU A 57 -0.82 -20.88 -7.92
N ILE A 58 -0.44 -21.69 -6.92
CA ILE A 58 0.00 -21.23 -5.61
C ILE A 58 1.53 -21.23 -5.57
N CYS A 59 2.10 -20.09 -5.18
CA CYS A 59 3.52 -19.96 -4.95
C CYS A 59 3.91 -20.67 -3.65
N SER A 60 4.84 -21.63 -3.70
CA SER A 60 5.28 -22.34 -2.50
C SER A 60 6.10 -21.49 -1.51
N ILE A 61 6.50 -20.27 -1.90
CA ILE A 61 7.24 -19.34 -1.03
C ILE A 61 6.28 -18.47 -0.22
N CYS A 62 5.33 -17.80 -0.87
CA CYS A 62 4.41 -16.86 -0.21
C CYS A 62 3.02 -17.44 0.08
N GLN A 63 2.76 -18.69 -0.34
CA GLN A 63 1.48 -19.39 -0.15
C GLN A 63 0.27 -18.63 -0.71
N ASN A 64 0.51 -17.78 -1.71
CA ASN A 64 -0.47 -16.93 -2.38
C ASN A 64 -0.43 -17.20 -3.90
N ILE A 65 -1.35 -16.58 -4.64
CA ILE A 65 -1.44 -16.78 -6.09
C ILE A 65 -0.20 -16.19 -6.77
N LEU A 66 0.32 -16.93 -7.74
CA LEU A 66 1.49 -16.57 -8.53
C LEU A 66 1.34 -15.18 -9.18
N TRP A 67 2.26 -14.27 -8.86
CA TRP A 67 2.38 -12.97 -9.52
C TRP A 67 3.62 -12.93 -10.43
N LYS A 68 3.40 -12.64 -11.72
CA LYS A 68 4.42 -12.68 -12.78
C LYS A 68 5.29 -13.94 -12.65
N PRO A 69 4.71 -15.15 -12.82
CA PRO A 69 5.38 -16.39 -12.48
C PRO A 69 6.64 -16.63 -13.32
N VAL A 70 7.63 -17.23 -12.67
CA VAL A 70 8.82 -17.81 -13.31
C VAL A 70 9.00 -19.23 -12.79
N ALA A 71 9.60 -20.10 -13.60
CA ALA A 71 9.80 -21.51 -13.23
C ALA A 71 11.28 -21.84 -13.09
N CYS A 72 11.58 -22.87 -12.28
CA CYS A 72 12.91 -23.47 -12.22
C CYS A 72 13.13 -24.38 -13.43
N VAL A 73 14.27 -24.26 -14.12
CA VAL A 73 14.63 -25.16 -15.23
C VAL A 73 14.63 -26.62 -14.77
N THR A 74 15.20 -26.90 -13.60
CA THR A 74 15.46 -28.26 -13.12
C THR A 74 14.21 -29.01 -12.64
N CYS A 75 13.36 -28.36 -11.83
CA CYS A 75 12.21 -29.01 -11.20
C CYS A 75 10.85 -28.51 -11.71
N GLU A 76 10.85 -27.57 -12.64
CA GLU A 76 9.65 -27.00 -13.30
C GLU A 76 8.63 -26.28 -12.40
N ASN A 77 8.83 -26.31 -11.09
CA ASN A 77 8.02 -25.58 -10.12
C ASN A 77 8.06 -24.08 -10.41
N ALA A 78 6.89 -23.44 -10.28
CA ALA A 78 6.69 -22.02 -10.51
C ALA A 78 6.63 -21.23 -9.20
N PHE A 79 7.12 -20.00 -9.23
CA PHE A 79 7.15 -19.07 -8.11
C PHE A 79 6.81 -17.66 -8.60
N CYS A 80 6.32 -16.79 -7.72
CA CYS A 80 6.28 -15.36 -8.04
C CYS A 80 7.71 -14.88 -8.29
N ARG A 81 7.92 -14.06 -9.34
CA ARG A 81 9.25 -13.54 -9.66
C ARG A 81 9.90 -12.82 -8.47
N GLY A 82 9.15 -11.97 -7.77
CA GLY A 82 9.63 -11.27 -6.59
C GLY A 82 10.01 -12.20 -5.44
N CYS A 83 9.24 -13.27 -5.23
CA CYS A 83 9.51 -14.26 -4.18
C CYS A 83 10.81 -15.03 -4.43
N ILE A 84 11.00 -15.57 -5.63
CA ILE A 84 12.19 -16.37 -5.93
C ILE A 84 13.45 -15.52 -6.03
N GLN A 85 13.34 -14.26 -6.50
CA GLN A 85 14.46 -13.32 -6.50
C GLN A 85 14.88 -12.98 -5.07
N THR A 86 13.92 -12.73 -4.18
CA THR A 86 14.19 -12.49 -2.76
C THR A 86 14.81 -13.71 -2.08
N TRP A 87 14.34 -14.91 -2.43
CA TRP A 87 14.91 -16.17 -1.97
C TRP A 87 16.37 -16.34 -2.41
N ALA A 88 16.65 -16.12 -3.71
CA ALA A 88 17.98 -16.20 -4.28
C ALA A 88 18.95 -15.22 -3.62
N ASN A 89 18.53 -13.98 -3.42
CA ASN A 89 19.34 -12.93 -2.81
C ASN A 89 19.72 -13.19 -1.35
N LYS A 90 18.91 -13.98 -0.63
CA LYS A 90 19.21 -14.36 0.77
C LYS A 90 20.24 -15.47 0.89
N GLN A 91 20.60 -16.14 -0.21
CA GLN A 91 21.56 -17.23 -0.16
C GLN A 91 22.99 -16.71 0.00
N LYS A 92 23.73 -17.34 0.91
CA LYS A 92 25.13 -16.97 1.20
C LYS A 92 26.09 -17.29 0.04
N GLN A 93 25.70 -18.18 -0.87
CA GLN A 93 26.53 -18.64 -1.98
C GLN A 93 25.92 -18.22 -3.33
N PRO A 94 26.33 -17.07 -3.91
CA PRO A 94 25.75 -16.57 -5.17
C PRO A 94 26.05 -17.46 -6.38
N ARG A 95 27.05 -18.35 -6.29
CA ARG A 95 27.41 -19.27 -7.38
C ARG A 95 26.56 -20.56 -7.41
N GLN A 96 25.79 -20.83 -6.36
CA GLN A 96 24.96 -22.03 -6.24
C GLN A 96 23.62 -21.66 -5.59
N VAL A 97 22.81 -20.89 -6.32
CA VAL A 97 21.46 -20.56 -5.86
C VAL A 97 20.59 -21.81 -6.00
N THR A 98 19.98 -22.21 -4.89
CA THR A 98 19.01 -23.32 -4.87
C THR A 98 17.58 -22.80 -4.84
N CYS A 99 16.65 -23.50 -5.48
CA CYS A 99 15.22 -23.21 -5.32
C CYS A 99 14.70 -23.78 -3.98
N PRO A 100 13.48 -23.43 -3.54
CA PRO A 100 12.87 -24.00 -2.33
C PRO A 100 12.75 -25.54 -2.30
N PHE A 101 12.91 -26.22 -3.43
CA PHE A 101 12.90 -27.68 -3.56
C PHE A 101 14.32 -28.28 -3.68
N ASN A 102 15.35 -27.55 -3.24
CA ASN A 102 16.75 -27.97 -3.21
C ASN A 102 17.38 -28.33 -4.58
N CYS A 103 16.81 -27.86 -5.68
CA CYS A 103 17.42 -27.97 -7.00
C CYS A 103 18.28 -26.74 -7.31
N MET A 104 19.29 -26.88 -8.16
CA MET A 104 20.01 -25.73 -8.73
C MET A 104 19.01 -24.86 -9.50
N PHE A 105 18.84 -23.62 -9.05
CA PHE A 105 17.87 -22.69 -9.60
C PHE A 105 18.46 -21.99 -10.83
N GLN A 106 17.76 -22.18 -11.94
CA GLN A 106 17.92 -21.38 -13.14
C GLN A 106 16.53 -20.93 -13.58
N GLU A 107 16.37 -19.63 -13.83
CA GLU A 107 15.10 -19.03 -14.21
C GLU A 107 14.74 -19.43 -15.66
N LYS A 108 13.53 -19.95 -15.85
CA LYS A 108 12.88 -20.07 -17.16
C LYS A 108 11.50 -19.41 -17.14
N ARG A 109 10.98 -19.12 -18.33
CA ARG A 109 9.59 -18.68 -18.49
C ARG A 109 8.65 -19.74 -17.89
N ALA A 110 7.64 -19.27 -17.17
CA ALA A 110 6.59 -20.14 -16.66
C ALA A 110 5.86 -20.87 -17.80
N PRO A 111 5.41 -22.12 -17.58
CA PRO A 111 4.60 -22.85 -18.55
C PRO A 111 3.40 -22.02 -19.04
N PRO A 112 3.11 -21.96 -20.36
CA PRO A 112 2.04 -21.13 -20.91
C PRO A 112 0.66 -21.40 -20.30
N ILE A 113 0.42 -22.65 -19.89
CA ILE A 113 -0.83 -23.05 -19.22
C ILE A 113 -1.09 -22.25 -17.94
N LEU A 114 -0.06 -21.88 -17.18
CA LEU A 114 -0.23 -21.06 -15.97
C LEU A 114 -0.79 -19.69 -16.30
N ASN A 115 -0.29 -19.04 -17.36
CA ASN A 115 -0.80 -17.73 -17.79
C ASN A 115 -2.26 -17.82 -18.26
N ILE A 116 -2.63 -18.89 -18.96
CA ILE A 116 -4.02 -19.15 -19.39
C ILE A 116 -4.95 -19.36 -18.19
N LEU A 117 -4.47 -20.03 -17.15
CA LEU A 117 -5.26 -20.25 -15.94
C LEU A 117 -5.38 -18.98 -15.09
N LEU A 118 -4.29 -18.22 -14.95
CA LEU A 118 -4.27 -16.94 -14.25
C LEU A 118 -5.20 -15.91 -14.91
N SER A 119 -5.24 -15.84 -16.25
CA SER A 119 -6.10 -14.89 -16.97
C SER A 119 -7.60 -15.15 -16.79
N LYS A 120 -7.99 -16.37 -16.40
CA LYS A 120 -9.38 -16.73 -16.07
C LYS A 120 -9.82 -16.31 -14.67
N LEU A 121 -8.89 -15.84 -13.84
CA LEU A 121 -9.21 -15.35 -12.50
C LEU A 121 -9.92 -14.01 -12.58
N ARG A 122 -10.98 -13.87 -11.79
CA ARG A 122 -11.63 -12.59 -11.50
C ARG A 122 -11.13 -12.11 -10.15
N ILE A 123 -10.62 -10.88 -10.06
CA ILE A 123 -9.84 -10.42 -8.92
C ILE A 123 -10.37 -9.07 -8.43
N TYR A 124 -10.65 -8.95 -7.14
CA TYR A 124 -10.96 -7.68 -6.51
C TYR A 124 -9.73 -6.78 -6.43
N CYS A 125 -9.91 -5.49 -6.71
CA CYS A 125 -8.88 -4.48 -6.50
C CYS A 125 -8.35 -4.50 -5.06
N VAL A 126 -7.05 -4.26 -4.87
CA VAL A 126 -6.44 -4.20 -3.52
C VAL A 126 -7.05 -3.09 -2.66
N TYR A 127 -7.55 -2.04 -3.30
CA TYR A 127 -8.23 -0.91 -2.66
C TYR A 127 -9.74 -1.16 -2.49
N ALA A 128 -10.23 -2.41 -2.60
CA ALA A 128 -11.61 -2.76 -2.26
C ALA A 128 -12.01 -2.34 -0.83
N PRO A 129 -11.16 -2.49 0.21
CA PRO A 129 -11.45 -1.95 1.55
C PRO A 129 -11.58 -0.41 1.58
N ASN A 130 -10.98 0.29 0.62
CA ASN A 130 -11.12 1.74 0.48
C ASN A 130 -12.39 2.15 -0.29
N GLY A 131 -13.16 1.20 -0.81
CA GLY A 131 -14.40 1.43 -1.58
C GLY A 131 -14.29 1.12 -3.07
N CYS A 132 -13.18 0.57 -3.56
CA CYS A 132 -13.09 0.17 -4.97
C CYS A 132 -13.88 -1.12 -5.23
N GLY A 133 -15.04 -1.01 -5.88
CA GLY A 133 -15.86 -2.16 -6.27
C GLY A 133 -15.44 -2.87 -7.56
N GLN A 134 -14.27 -2.55 -8.14
CA GLN A 134 -13.84 -3.10 -9.42
C GLN A 134 -13.37 -4.56 -9.29
N VAL A 135 -13.85 -5.40 -10.20
CA VAL A 135 -13.42 -6.80 -10.39
C VAL A 135 -12.73 -6.90 -11.74
N LEU A 136 -11.45 -7.27 -11.73
CA LEU A 136 -10.54 -7.18 -12.86
C LEU A 136 -9.99 -8.56 -13.25
N SER A 137 -9.49 -8.68 -14.47
CA SER A 137 -8.67 -9.82 -14.86
C SER A 137 -7.24 -9.66 -14.33
N TYR A 138 -6.49 -10.76 -14.33
CA TYR A 138 -5.08 -10.76 -13.91
C TYR A 138 -4.22 -9.73 -14.66
N ASP A 139 -4.39 -9.63 -15.98
CA ASP A 139 -3.60 -8.72 -16.82
C ASP A 139 -3.96 -7.24 -16.61
N ALA A 140 -5.23 -6.94 -16.34
CA ALA A 140 -5.71 -5.57 -16.13
C ALA A 140 -5.46 -5.05 -14.71
N LEU A 141 -5.11 -5.94 -13.77
CA LEU A 141 -5.00 -5.61 -12.35
C LEU A 141 -3.92 -4.57 -12.07
N GLU A 142 -2.71 -4.76 -12.63
CA GLU A 142 -1.57 -3.87 -12.37
C GLU A 142 -1.83 -2.46 -12.89
N GLY A 143 -2.36 -2.33 -14.10
CA GLY A 143 -2.68 -1.02 -14.69
C GLY A 143 -3.78 -0.28 -13.91
N HIS A 144 -4.79 -0.99 -13.41
CA HIS A 144 -5.82 -0.39 -12.58
C HIS A 144 -5.27 0.03 -11.22
N GLU A 145 -4.48 -0.79 -10.54
CA GLU A 145 -3.97 -0.46 -9.20
C GLU A 145 -3.08 0.78 -9.23
N GLN A 146 -2.29 0.98 -10.28
CA GLN A 146 -1.47 2.18 -10.47
C GLN A 146 -2.28 3.46 -10.70
N THR A 147 -3.55 3.35 -11.10
CA THR A 147 -4.42 4.48 -11.44
C THR A 147 -5.70 4.49 -10.61
N CYS A 148 -5.74 3.71 -9.54
CA CYS A 148 -6.97 3.50 -8.79
C CYS A 148 -7.29 4.75 -7.98
N GLN A 149 -8.48 5.31 -8.24
CA GLN A 149 -8.94 6.51 -7.55
C GLN A 149 -9.05 6.32 -6.02
N TYR A 150 -9.20 5.08 -5.56
CA TYR A 150 -9.35 4.71 -4.15
C TYR A 150 -8.02 4.45 -3.44
N GLU A 151 -6.90 4.56 -4.14
CA GLU A 151 -5.59 4.60 -3.50
C GLU A 151 -5.52 5.82 -2.58
N ARG A 152 -5.11 5.61 -1.32
CA ARG A 152 -4.98 6.67 -0.32
C ARG A 152 -3.51 7.04 -0.16
N THR A 153 -3.14 8.22 -0.62
CA THR A 153 -1.80 8.78 -0.45
C THR A 153 -1.79 9.84 0.65
N PRO A 154 -0.71 10.00 1.42
CA PRO A 154 -0.63 11.04 2.42
C PRO A 154 -0.59 12.41 1.74
N CYS A 155 -1.44 13.35 2.19
CA CYS A 155 -1.35 14.74 1.77
C CYS A 155 0.01 15.33 2.14
N GLN A 156 0.67 16.01 1.20
CA GLN A 156 2.02 16.59 1.40
C GLN A 156 2.05 17.67 2.49
N ILE A 157 0.92 18.33 2.74
CA ILE A 157 0.83 19.46 3.66
C ILE A 157 0.34 18.97 5.04
N CYS A 158 -0.71 18.15 5.06
CA CYS A 158 -1.39 17.77 6.29
C CYS A 158 -1.17 16.30 6.69
N GLN A 159 -0.46 15.50 5.89
CA GLN A 159 -0.13 14.10 6.14
C GLN A 159 -1.32 13.15 6.40
N LYS A 160 -2.57 13.58 6.15
CA LYS A 160 -3.74 12.68 6.24
C LYS A 160 -3.85 11.84 4.97
N PRO A 161 -4.30 10.57 5.08
CA PRO A 161 -4.52 9.72 3.92
C PRO A 161 -5.71 10.24 3.12
N VAL A 162 -5.46 10.66 1.88
CA VAL A 162 -6.46 11.20 0.95
C VAL A 162 -6.51 10.33 -0.30
N SER A 163 -7.72 10.06 -0.79
CA SER A 163 -7.91 9.33 -2.03
C SER A 163 -7.72 10.25 -3.23
N HIS A 164 -7.26 9.72 -4.38
CA HIS A 164 -7.20 10.49 -5.63
C HIS A 164 -8.58 11.04 -6.05
N ARG A 165 -9.67 10.35 -5.68
CA ARG A 165 -11.04 10.86 -5.86
C ARG A 165 -11.30 12.13 -5.03
N ASP A 166 -10.74 12.21 -3.83
CA ASP A 166 -10.92 13.35 -2.92
C ASP A 166 -9.98 14.53 -3.23
N GLN A 167 -8.84 14.24 -3.87
CA GLN A 167 -7.89 15.26 -4.35
C GLN A 167 -8.50 16.17 -5.43
N ASN A 168 -9.48 15.69 -6.20
CA ASN A 168 -10.13 16.46 -7.26
C ASN A 168 -11.29 17.35 -6.80
N ASP A 169 -11.78 17.29 -5.54
CA ASP A 169 -12.95 18.09 -5.13
C ASP A 169 -13.01 18.52 -3.64
N LYS A 170 -12.37 17.81 -2.69
CA LYS A 170 -12.62 18.04 -1.25
C LYS A 170 -11.36 18.37 -0.45
N HIS A 171 -10.22 17.77 -0.78
CA HIS A 171 -8.97 18.00 -0.06
C HIS A 171 -8.02 18.99 -0.77
N GLU A 172 -8.53 20.11 -1.28
CA GLU A 172 -7.68 21.04 -2.03
C GLU A 172 -6.87 21.96 -1.11
N LEU A 173 -7.52 22.82 -0.33
CA LEU A 173 -6.83 23.74 0.59
C LEU A 173 -7.63 23.99 1.86
N ARG A 174 -8.93 24.29 1.76
CA ARG A 174 -9.75 24.63 2.94
C ARG A 174 -9.84 23.50 3.97
N GLN A 175 -10.07 22.26 3.52
CA GLN A 175 -10.08 21.11 4.43
C GLN A 175 -8.67 20.80 4.95
N CYS A 176 -7.64 20.90 4.10
CA CYS A 176 -6.25 20.75 4.51
C CYS A 176 -5.85 21.76 5.60
N PHE A 177 -6.19 23.04 5.43
CA PHE A 177 -5.96 24.10 6.42
C PHE A 177 -6.75 23.89 7.70
N LYS A 178 -8.04 23.53 7.60
CA LYS A 178 -8.85 23.19 8.76
C LYS A 178 -8.19 22.06 9.58
N GLU A 179 -7.65 21.06 8.89
CA GLU A 179 -6.98 19.92 9.54
C GLU A 179 -5.61 20.26 10.14
N ILE A 180 -4.93 21.29 9.63
CA ILE A 180 -3.70 21.81 10.24
C ILE A 180 -4.05 22.65 11.47
N TYR A 181 -5.09 23.49 11.36
CA TYR A 181 -5.61 24.29 12.45
C TYR A 181 -6.13 23.43 13.60
N ASP A 182 -6.93 22.40 13.32
CA ASP A 182 -7.48 21.49 14.33
C ASP A 182 -6.37 20.70 15.05
N ARG A 183 -5.22 20.47 14.41
CA ARG A 183 -4.08 19.79 15.04
C ARG A 183 -3.14 20.72 15.79
N ASN A 184 -2.98 21.95 15.32
CA ASN A 184 -2.04 22.88 15.90
C ASN A 184 -2.49 24.33 15.68
N PRO A 185 -3.49 24.80 16.45
CA PRO A 185 -4.06 26.13 16.26
C PRO A 185 -3.03 27.24 16.52
N ASP A 186 -2.15 27.05 17.49
CA ASP A 186 -1.10 28.01 17.86
C ASP A 186 -0.07 28.21 16.74
N TYR A 187 0.33 27.13 16.06
CA TYR A 187 1.23 27.21 14.92
C TYR A 187 0.62 28.04 13.78
N VAL A 188 -0.65 27.81 13.46
CA VAL A 188 -1.35 28.55 12.40
C VAL A 188 -1.49 30.02 12.76
N GLN A 189 -1.83 30.34 14.01
CA GLN A 189 -1.93 31.72 14.49
C GLN A 189 -0.57 32.45 14.40
N VAL A 190 0.52 31.82 14.84
CA VAL A 190 1.86 32.40 14.77
C VAL A 190 2.30 32.66 13.32
N GLN A 191 1.99 31.76 12.39
CA GLN A 191 2.28 31.98 10.97
C GLN A 191 1.44 33.13 10.39
N PHE A 192 0.17 33.25 10.78
CA PHE A 192 -0.68 34.37 10.36
C PHE A 192 -0.15 35.71 10.86
N ILE A 193 0.31 35.78 12.12
CA ILE A 193 0.91 36.99 12.71
C ILE A 193 2.17 37.40 11.94
N LYS A 194 3.04 36.44 11.60
CA LYS A 194 4.24 36.72 10.79
C LYS A 194 3.90 37.26 9.39
N LEU A 195 2.86 36.71 8.76
CA LEU A 195 2.38 37.19 7.46
C LEU A 195 1.83 38.62 7.54
N LEU A 196 1.07 38.94 8.59
CA LEU A 196 0.57 40.30 8.82
C LEU A 196 1.72 41.30 9.01
N ASP A 197 2.76 40.95 9.76
CA ASP A 197 3.95 41.79 9.96
C ASP A 197 4.71 42.06 8.65
N VAL A 198 4.83 41.04 7.78
CA VAL A 198 5.42 41.19 6.44
C VAL A 198 4.58 42.11 5.55
N ILE A 199 3.25 41.96 5.58
CA ILE A 199 2.32 42.82 4.80
C ILE A 199 2.44 44.26 5.28
N GLU A 200 2.41 44.49 6.59
CA GLU A 200 2.51 45.83 7.17
C GLU A 200 3.86 46.47 6.83
N THR A 201 4.95 45.71 6.96
CA THR A 201 6.29 46.17 6.58
C THR A 201 6.36 46.52 5.09
N SER A 202 5.74 45.71 4.23
CA SER A 202 5.67 45.98 2.79
C SER A 202 4.86 47.24 2.49
N GLN A 203 3.72 47.43 3.15
CA GLN A 203 2.90 48.64 3.04
C GLN A 203 3.66 49.90 3.46
N ARG A 204 4.41 49.86 4.58
CA ARG A 204 5.25 50.99 5.01
C ARG A 204 6.32 51.33 3.97
N ARG A 205 6.95 50.32 3.36
CA ARG A 205 7.94 50.52 2.30
C ARG A 205 7.33 51.11 1.04
N ILE A 206 6.15 50.63 0.63
CA ILE A 206 5.40 51.17 -0.50
C ILE A 206 5.04 52.63 -0.25
N GLN A 207 4.48 52.96 0.92
CA GLN A 207 4.16 54.35 1.28
C GLN A 207 5.38 55.27 1.31
N ALA A 208 6.53 54.77 1.78
CA ALA A 208 7.78 55.52 1.75
C ALA A 208 8.23 55.80 0.30
N LEU A 209 8.13 54.81 -0.59
CA LEU A 209 8.43 54.97 -2.01
C LEU A 209 7.45 55.92 -2.71
N GLU A 210 6.15 55.81 -2.45
CA GLU A 210 5.11 56.70 -3.00
C GLU A 210 5.38 58.17 -2.61
N LYS A 211 5.77 58.42 -1.36
CA LYS A 211 6.16 59.76 -0.89
C LYS A 211 7.39 60.31 -1.59
N LEU A 212 8.41 59.48 -1.83
CA LEU A 212 9.62 59.89 -2.53
C LEU A 212 9.36 60.19 -4.02
N LEU A 213 8.41 59.46 -4.63
CA LEU A 213 8.03 59.63 -6.03
C LEU A 213 6.92 60.68 -6.24
N GLY A 214 6.37 61.26 -5.17
CA GLY A 214 5.31 62.27 -5.25
C GLY A 214 3.96 61.74 -5.76
N ILE A 215 3.73 60.43 -5.69
CA ILE A 215 2.51 59.79 -6.16
C ILE A 215 1.45 59.94 -5.05
N ARG A 216 0.35 60.66 -5.34
CA ARG A 216 -0.82 60.70 -4.45
C ARG A 216 -1.69 59.48 -4.74
N SER A 217 -1.77 58.56 -3.79
CA SER A 217 -2.74 57.47 -3.81
C SER A 217 -4.15 58.08 -3.81
N GLN A 218 -4.91 57.87 -4.89
CA GLN A 218 -6.33 58.22 -4.90
C GLN A 218 -7.05 57.27 -3.95
N GLU A 219 -7.29 57.72 -2.72
CA GLU A 219 -8.27 57.07 -1.85
C GLU A 219 -9.66 57.29 -2.47
N ASN A 220 -10.19 56.23 -3.09
CA ASN A 220 -11.58 56.19 -3.54
C ASN A 220 -12.51 56.33 -2.32
N LYS A 221 -13.37 57.35 -2.39
CA LYS A 221 -14.55 57.53 -1.54
C LYS A 221 -15.56 56.39 -1.73
#